data_AF-A0A2W5ZDW9-F1
#
_entry.id   AF-A0A2W5ZDW9-F1
#
_cell.length_a   1.000
_cell.length_b   1.000
_cell.length_c   1.000
_cell.angle_alpha   90.00
_cell.angle_beta   90.00
_cell.angle_gamma   90.00
#
_symmetry.space_group_name_H-M   'P 1'
#
loop_
_entity.id
_entity.type
_entity.pdbx_description
1 polymer ?
#
loop_
_entity_poly.entity_id
_entity_poly.type
_entity_poly.pdbx_seq_one_letter_code
_entity_poly.pdbx_strand_id
1 'polypeptide(L)' 'MKLPLLLFMVLWIAIAVVNVVFPRSVWRLRSWQFKDPSAQPSEQWVLLQRITSVIIGVAGIVIMAPRVVR' A
#
# COMPACT_ATOMS: atom_id res chain seq x y z
N MET A 1 7.76 23.19 -8.32
CA MET A 1 6.75 22.11 -8.27
C MET A 1 7.28 20.75 -7.77
N LYS A 2 8.57 20.58 -7.42
CA LYS A 2 9.14 19.27 -7.02
C LYS A 2 8.87 18.85 -5.57
N LEU A 3 8.80 19.80 -4.64
CA LEU A 3 8.52 19.53 -3.22
C LEU A 3 7.23 18.73 -2.98
N PRO A 4 6.05 19.10 -3.54
CA PRO A 4 4.83 18.31 -3.34
C PRO A 4 4.96 16.89 -3.92
N LEU A 5 5.68 16.72 -5.03
CA LEU A 5 5.96 15.42 -5.64
C LEU A 5 6.86 14.55 -4.75
N LEU A 6 7.88 15.15 -4.12
CA LEU A 6 8.74 14.47 -3.16
C LEU A 6 7.94 14.02 -1.92
N LEU A 7 7.13 14.91 -1.36
CA LEU A 7 6.28 14.59 -0.21
C LEU A 7 5.30 13.45 -0.55
N PHE A 8 4.69 13.51 -1.73
CA PHE A 8 3.82 12.44 -2.22
C PHE A 8 4.57 11.11 -2.35
N MET A 9 5.79 11.12 -2.90
CA MET A 9 6.61 9.91 -3.06
C MET A 9 7.00 9.31 -1.70
N VAL A 10 7.35 10.13 -0.71
CA VAL A 10 7.62 9.66 0.67
C VAL A 10 6.37 9.02 1.28
N LEU A 11 5.21 9.67 1.15
CA LEU A 11 3.94 9.13 1.63
C LEU A 11 3.59 7.81 0.94
N TRP A 12 3.78 7.72 -0.39
CA TRP A 12 3.53 6.51 -1.16
C TRP A 12 4.35 5.33 -0.65
N ILE A 13 5.66 5.55 -0.44
CA ILE A 13 6.58 4.54 0.08
C ILE A 13 6.16 4.12 1.49
N ALA A 14 5.86 5.08 2.37
CA ALA A 14 5.40 4.78 3.73
C ALA A 14 4.12 3.94 3.73
N ILE A 15 3.13 4.28 2.89
CA ILE A 15 1.89 3.51 2.75
C ILE A 15 2.19 2.10 2.22
N ALA A 16 3.02 1.95 1.19
CA ALA A 16 3.38 0.64 0.65
C ALA A 16 4.02 -0.24 1.73
N VAL A 17 4.98 0.30 2.49
CA VAL A 17 5.63 -0.40 3.62
C VAL A 17 4.61 -0.81 4.68
N VAL A 18 3.72 0.10 5.10
CA VAL A 18 2.68 -0.20 6.08
C VAL A 18 1.76 -1.33 5.60
N ASN A 19 1.36 -1.34 4.33
CA ASN A 19 0.51 -2.39 3.79
C ASN A 19 1.22 -3.76 3.74
N VAL A 20 2.54 -3.77 3.50
CA VAL A 20 3.35 -5.00 3.52
C VAL A 20 3.55 -5.50 4.95
N VAL A 21 3.90 -4.63 5.90
CA VAL A 21 4.22 -5.04 7.28
C VAL A 21 2.96 -5.37 8.07
N PHE A 22 1.89 -4.58 7.90
CA PHE A 22 0.66 -4.66 8.69
C PHE A 22 -0.60 -4.93 7.84
N PRO A 23 -0.64 -6.01 7.03
CA PRO A 23 -1.77 -6.29 6.13
C PRO A 23 -3.09 -6.53 6.87
N ARG A 24 -3.04 -7.02 8.13
CA ARG A 24 -4.24 -7.19 8.97
C ARG A 24 -4.84 -5.85 9.41
N SER A 25 -4.03 -4.81 9.58
CA SER A 25 -4.54 -3.46 9.85
C SER A 25 -5.26 -2.91 8.63
N VAL A 26 -4.73 -3.19 7.43
CA VAL A 26 -5.38 -2.85 6.15
C VAL A 26 -6.73 -3.56 6.02
N TRP A 27 -6.82 -4.83 6.43
CA TRP A 27 -8.10 -5.54 6.47
C TRP A 27 -9.12 -4.84 7.34
N ARG A 28 -8.76 -4.41 8.57
CA ARG A 28 -9.70 -3.70 9.46
C ARG A 28 -10.23 -2.39 8.87
N LEU A 29 -9.43 -1.71 8.04
CA LEU A 29 -9.87 -0.50 7.33
C LEU A 29 -10.85 -0.81 6.19
N ARG A 30 -10.91 -2.07 5.72
CA ARG A 30 -11.77 -2.54 4.63
C ARG A 30 -12.85 -3.50 5.09
N SER A 31 -12.85 -3.91 6.37
CA SER A 31 -13.74 -4.95 6.88
C SER A 31 -15.22 -4.54 6.81
N TRP A 32 -15.50 -3.23 6.76
CA TRP A 32 -16.83 -2.67 6.52
C TRP A 32 -17.45 -3.11 5.18
N GLN A 33 -16.66 -3.60 4.24
CA GLN A 33 -17.12 -4.08 2.93
C GLN A 33 -17.77 -5.47 3.00
N PHE A 34 -17.57 -6.20 4.09
CA PHE A 34 -18.10 -7.56 4.26
C PHE A 34 -19.38 -7.53 5.08
N LYS A 35 -20.33 -8.41 4.71
CA LYS A 35 -21.60 -8.55 5.43
C LYS A 35 -21.42 -9.08 6.85
N ASP A 36 -20.43 -9.95 7.04
CA ASP A 36 -20.09 -10.50 8.36
C ASP A 36 -19.10 -9.55 9.06
N PRO A 37 -19.50 -8.92 10.19
CA PRO A 37 -18.62 -8.02 10.94
C PRO A 37 -17.41 -8.73 11.57
N SER A 38 -17.50 -10.06 11.74
CA SER A 38 -16.46 -10.90 12.33
C SER A 38 -15.53 -11.53 11.29
N ALA A 39 -15.75 -11.26 9.99
CA ALA A 39 -14.95 -11.81 8.91
C ALA A 39 -13.47 -11.47 9.08
N GLN A 40 -12.63 -12.50 9.07
CA GLN A 40 -11.18 -12.38 9.12
C GLN A 40 -10.58 -12.64 7.73
N PRO A 41 -9.43 -12.00 7.42
CA PRO A 41 -8.76 -12.27 6.15
C PRO A 41 -8.21 -13.69 6.16
N SER A 42 -8.36 -14.40 5.04
CA SER A 42 -7.65 -15.67 4.84
C SER A 42 -6.15 -15.44 4.73
N GLU A 43 -5.35 -16.49 4.97
CA GLU A 43 -3.90 -16.41 4.82
C GLU A 43 -3.49 -16.08 3.38
N GLN A 44 -4.22 -16.60 2.39
CA GLN A 44 -4.01 -16.29 0.98
C GLN A 44 -4.27 -14.82 0.69
N TRP A 45 -5.32 -14.23 1.27
CA TRP A 45 -5.59 -12.79 1.14
C TRP A 45 -4.44 -11.97 1.74
N VAL A 46 -3.96 -12.35 2.92
CA VAL A 46 -2.82 -11.67 3.57
C VAL A 46 -1.56 -11.73 2.72
N LEU A 47 -1.25 -12.90 2.15
CA LEU A 47 -0.10 -13.08 1.26
C LEU A 47 -0.26 -12.23 -0.01
N LEU A 48 -1.43 -12.28 -0.65
CA LEU A 48 -1.71 -11.51 -1.85
C LEU A 48 -1.64 -10.00 -1.60
N GLN A 49 -2.15 -9.54 -0.45
CA GLN A 49 -2.09 -8.14 -0.05
C GLN A 49 -0.64 -7.67 0.08
N ARG A 50 0.25 -8.48 0.66
CA ARG A 50 1.69 -8.17 0.75
C ARG A 50 2.33 -8.07 -0.62
N ILE A 51 2.15 -9.11 -1.46
CA ILE A 51 2.75 -9.17 -2.81
C ILE A 51 2.28 -7.98 -3.65
N THR A 52 0.97 -7.72 -3.66
CA THR A 52 0.36 -6.61 -4.41
C THR A 52 0.91 -5.27 -3.92
N SER A 53 1.08 -5.10 -2.61
CA SER A 53 1.63 -3.85 -2.04
C SER A 53 3.09 -3.63 -2.42
N VAL A 54 3.90 -4.68 -2.51
CA VAL A 54 5.28 -4.60 -3.02
C VAL A 54 5.26 -4.17 -4.49
N ILE A 55 4.45 -4.83 -5.32
CA ILE A 55 4.37 -4.52 -6.76
C ILE A 55 3.95 -3.07 -6.99
N ILE A 56 2.89 -2.61 -6.33
CA ILE A 56 2.39 -1.23 -6.44
C ILE A 56 3.42 -0.23 -5.89
N GLY A 57 4.09 -0.56 -4.79
CA GLY A 57 5.18 0.24 -4.22
C GLY A 57 6.31 0.45 -5.22
N VAL A 58 6.83 -0.63 -5.79
CA VAL A 58 7.92 -0.60 -6.79
C VAL A 58 7.48 0.12 -8.06
N ALA A 59 6.30 -0.18 -8.60
CA ALA A 59 5.78 0.48 -9.79
C ALA A 59 5.65 1.99 -9.59
N GLY A 60 5.13 2.43 -8.44
CA GLY A 60 5.04 3.85 -8.08
C GLY A 60 6.41 4.53 -8.03
N ILE A 61 7.43 3.89 -7.44
CA ILE A 61 8.80 4.41 -7.41
C ILE A 61 9.37 4.54 -8.82
N VAL A 62 9.28 3.50 -9.65
CA VAL A 62 9.81 3.51 -11.03
C VAL A 62 9.17 4.61 -11.87
N ILE A 63 7.86 4.81 -11.72
CA ILE A 63 7.13 5.85 -12.43
C ILE A 63 7.50 7.24 -11.88
N MET A 64 7.52 7.43 -10.57
CA MET A 64 7.63 8.78 -9.99
C MET A 64 9.06 9.28 -9.81
N ALA A 65 10.04 8.42 -9.51
CA ALA A 65 11.41 8.84 -9.25
C ALA A 65 12.01 9.70 -10.38
N PRO A 66 11.85 9.39 -11.68
CA PRO A 66 12.35 10.24 -12.76
C PRO A 66 11.76 11.66 -12.77
N ARG A 67 10.53 11.84 -12.28
CA ARG A 67 9.81 13.12 -12.22
C ARG A 67 10.25 13.99 -11.04
N VAL A 68 10.87 13.39 -10.02
CA VAL A 68 11.40 14.09 -8.84
C VAL A 68 12.85 14.51 -9.07
N VAL A 69 13.64 13.64 -9.71
CA VAL A 69 15.09 13.83 -9.89
C VAL A 69 15.42 14.80 -11.04
N ARG A 70 14.68 14.73 -12.16
CA ARG A 70 14.84 15.67 -13.29
C ARG A 70 14.20 17.01 -12.98
#